data_AF-A0AAD5QJA5-F1
#
_entry.id   AF-A0AAD5QJA5-F1
#
_cell.length_a   1.000
_cell.length_b   1.000
_cell.length_c   1.000
_cell.angle_alpha   90.00
_cell.angle_beta   90.00
_cell.angle_gamma   90.00
#
_symmetry.space_group_name_H-M   'P 1'
#
loop_
_entity.id
_entity.type
_entity.pdbx_description
1 polymer ?
#
loop_
_entity_poly.entity_id
_entity_poly.type
_entity_poly.pdbx_seq_one_letter_code
_entity_poly.pdbx_strand_id
1 'polypeptide(L)'
;MAAHGRRIKLTQRDKVPIRWQAPEVLLQFIYLRESDVWSYGMLMSEIYNDGKKPFHGIPNAQIRKNTVKDDVVAPTAPKEKFIHRIQNGTIK
;
A
#
# COMPACT_ATOMS: atom_id res chain seq x y z
N MET A 1 -4.30 9.33 9.73
CA MET A 1 -3.76 8.73 10.97
C MET A 1 -4.90 8.49 11.94
N ALA A 2 -5.38 7.27 12.00
CA ALA A 2 -6.37 6.82 12.97
C ALA A 2 -5.65 6.55 14.32
N ALA A 3 -6.00 7.31 15.35
CA ALA A 3 -5.45 7.08 16.70
C ALA A 3 -5.97 5.75 17.29
N HIS A 4 -5.30 5.22 18.32
CA HIS A 4 -5.67 3.97 18.99
C HIS A 4 -7.18 3.98 19.38
N GLY A 5 -7.94 3.00 18.86
CA GLY A 5 -9.40 2.89 19.09
C GLY A 5 -10.30 3.70 18.14
N ARG A 6 -9.74 4.54 17.26
CA ARG A 6 -10.52 5.40 16.35
C ARG A 6 -10.78 4.68 15.03
N ARG A 7 -12.01 4.21 14.82
CA ARG A 7 -12.47 3.66 13.52
C ARG A 7 -13.06 4.80 12.70
N ILE A 8 -12.48 5.10 11.55
CA ILE A 8 -12.99 6.15 10.65
C ILE A 8 -13.82 5.48 9.57
N LYS A 9 -15.11 5.83 9.48
CA LYS A 9 -15.97 5.38 8.38
C LYS A 9 -15.89 6.40 7.26
N LEU A 10 -15.51 5.93 6.08
CA LEU A 10 -15.61 6.69 4.84
C LEU A 10 -16.96 6.46 4.19
N THR A 11 -17.35 7.40 3.35
CA THR A 11 -18.49 7.31 2.47
C THR A 11 -18.04 6.90 1.06
N GLN A 12 -18.98 6.41 0.26
CA GLN A 12 -18.72 6.04 -1.13
C GLN A 12 -18.32 7.23 -2.03
N ARG A 13 -18.53 8.47 -1.54
CA ARG A 13 -18.14 9.72 -2.21
C ARG A 13 -16.68 10.10 -1.92
N ASP A 14 -16.09 9.53 -0.87
CA ASP A 14 -14.72 9.82 -0.49
C ASP A 14 -13.75 9.15 -1.47
N LYS A 15 -12.91 9.97 -2.10
CA LYS A 15 -11.89 9.51 -3.04
C LYS A 15 -10.68 9.04 -2.25
N VAL A 16 -10.43 7.72 -2.29
CA VAL A 16 -9.24 7.12 -1.67
C VAL A 16 -8.24 6.62 -2.72
N PRO A 17 -6.92 6.71 -2.44
CA PRO A 17 -5.89 6.27 -3.37
C PRO A 17 -5.77 4.74 -3.37
N ILE A 18 -6.51 4.07 -4.27
CA ILE A 18 -6.75 2.61 -4.30
C ILE A 18 -5.51 1.74 -4.05
N ARG A 19 -4.34 2.09 -4.62
CA ARG A 19 -3.14 1.25 -4.57
C ARG A 19 -2.45 1.20 -3.21
N TRP A 20 -2.75 2.17 -2.36
CA TRP A 20 -2.22 2.28 -1.00
C TRP A 20 -3.23 1.88 0.05
N GLN A 21 -4.45 1.50 -0.36
CA GLN A 21 -5.51 1.16 0.58
C GLN A 21 -5.47 -0.31 0.99
N ALA A 22 -5.73 -0.52 2.27
CA ALA A 22 -5.91 -1.83 2.86
C ALA A 22 -7.20 -2.49 2.36
N PRO A 23 -7.28 -3.83 2.35
CA PRO A 23 -8.48 -4.56 1.91
C PRO A 23 -9.76 -4.10 2.60
N GLU A 24 -9.72 -3.90 3.91
CA GLU A 24 -10.86 -3.44 4.70
C GLU A 24 -11.34 -2.04 4.31
N VAL A 25 -10.42 -1.15 3.90
CA VAL A 25 -10.78 0.18 3.40
C VAL A 25 -11.45 0.08 2.03
N LEU A 26 -10.94 -0.79 1.15
CA LEU A 26 -11.48 -0.96 -0.20
C LEU A 26 -12.84 -1.65 -0.22
N LEU A 27 -13.08 -2.57 0.71
CA LEU A 27 -14.31 -3.37 0.82
C LEU A 27 -15.38 -2.69 1.66
N GLN A 28 -14.99 -2.22 2.85
CA GLN A 28 -15.93 -1.79 3.88
C GLN A 28 -15.93 -0.28 4.06
N PHE A 29 -15.03 0.46 3.40
CA PHE A 29 -14.84 1.89 3.61
C PHE A 29 -14.55 2.23 5.08
N ILE A 30 -13.85 1.33 5.77
CA ILE A 30 -13.47 1.51 7.18
C ILE A 30 -11.95 1.66 7.25
N TYR A 31 -11.51 2.78 7.80
CA TYR A 31 -10.13 3.03 8.17
C TYR A 31 -9.88 2.62 9.61
N LEU A 32 -8.89 1.75 9.80
CA LEU A 32 -8.37 1.29 11.08
C LEU A 32 -6.89 1.69 11.21
N ARG A 33 -6.31 1.44 12.38
CA ARG A 33 -4.87 1.63 12.61
C ARG A 33 -4.06 0.70 11.70
N GLU A 34 -4.55 -0.52 11.50
CA GLU A 34 -3.98 -1.54 10.63
C GLU A 34 -3.95 -1.06 9.17
N SER A 35 -4.94 -0.27 8.76
CA SER A 35 -4.98 0.34 7.42
C SER A 35 -3.87 1.38 7.23
N ASP A 36 -3.49 2.11 8.29
CA ASP A 36 -2.33 3.01 8.26
C ASP A 36 -1.02 2.22 8.14
N VAL A 37 -0.89 1.06 8.82
CA VAL A 37 0.27 0.17 8.71
C VAL A 37 0.39 -0.40 7.28
N TRP A 38 -0.72 -0.79 6.67
CA TRP A 38 -0.75 -1.21 5.27
C TRP A 38 -0.25 -0.11 4.32
N SER A 39 -0.79 1.10 4.48
CA SER A 39 -0.40 2.25 3.65
C SER A 39 1.08 2.58 3.80
N TYR A 40 1.63 2.46 5.01
CA TYR A 40 3.06 2.60 5.28
C TYR A 40 3.89 1.52 4.57
N GLY A 41 3.44 0.26 4.57
CA GLY A 41 4.12 -0.81 3.83
C GLY A 41 4.17 -0.53 2.32
N MET A 42 3.10 0.01 1.74
CA MET A 42 3.08 0.42 0.32
C MET A 42 4.09 1.55 0.04
N LEU A 43 4.18 2.54 0.92
CA LEU A 43 5.21 3.59 0.84
C LEU A 43 6.62 3.00 0.90
N MET A 44 6.87 2.06 1.80
CA MET A 44 8.17 1.37 1.87
C MET A 44 8.48 0.64 0.56
N SER A 45 7.50 -0.07 -0.01
CA SER A 45 7.67 -0.72 -1.32
C SER A 45 8.03 0.28 -2.42
N GLU A 46 7.48 1.50 -2.42
CA GLU A 46 7.86 2.53 -3.39
C GLU A 46 9.32 2.95 -3.23
N ILE A 47 9.74 3.23 -1.99
CA ILE A 47 11.13 3.59 -1.68
C ILE A 47 12.08 2.49 -2.18
N TYR A 48 11.78 1.23 -1.89
CA TYR A 48 12.60 0.08 -2.29
C TYR A 48 12.58 -0.22 -3.80
N ASN A 49 11.62 0.32 -4.56
CA ASN A 49 11.47 0.08 -5.99
C ASN A 49 11.62 1.37 -6.83
N ASP A 50 12.48 2.29 -6.42
CA ASP A 50 12.82 3.51 -7.18
C ASP A 50 11.63 4.46 -7.39
N GLY A 51 10.77 4.59 -6.38
CA GLY A 51 9.58 5.43 -6.47
C GLY A 51 8.53 4.90 -7.46
N LYS A 52 8.66 3.66 -7.93
CA LYS A 52 7.64 3.05 -8.79
C LYS A 52 6.38 2.79 -7.97
N LYS A 53 5.27 3.34 -8.46
CA LYS A 53 3.94 3.11 -7.88
C LYS A 53 3.67 1.62 -7.60
N PRO A 54 3.03 1.27 -6.48
CA PRO A 54 2.64 -0.10 -6.19
C PRO A 54 1.74 -0.66 -7.30
N PHE A 55 1.93 -1.93 -7.63
CA PHE A 55 1.18 -2.63 -8.68
C PHE A 55 1.26 -1.94 -10.06
N HIS A 56 2.42 -1.39 -10.41
CA HIS A 56 2.63 -0.78 -11.73
C HIS A 56 2.21 -1.73 -12.86
N GLY A 57 1.48 -1.22 -13.86
CA GLY A 57 0.94 -2.03 -14.96
C GLY A 57 -0.40 -2.73 -14.66
N ILE A 58 -0.84 -2.77 -13.40
CA ILE A 58 -2.11 -3.40 -13.01
C ILE A 58 -3.22 -2.33 -12.90
N PRO A 59 -4.38 -2.49 -13.56
CA PRO A 59 -5.51 -1.57 -13.44
C PRO A 59 -6.12 -1.55 -12.03
N ASN A 60 -6.64 -0.39 -11.59
CA ASN A 60 -7.25 -0.23 -10.26
C ASN A 60 -8.42 -1.19 -10.00
N ALA A 61 -9.21 -1.51 -11.03
CA ALA A 61 -10.30 -2.47 -10.94
C ALA A 61 -9.79 -3.89 -10.62
N GLN A 62 -8.64 -4.27 -11.19
CA GLN A 62 -8.02 -5.56 -10.93
C GLN A 62 -7.37 -5.59 -9.54
N ILE A 63 -6.74 -4.50 -9.11
CA ILE A 63 -6.19 -4.39 -7.74
C ILE A 63 -7.32 -4.59 -6.73
N ARG A 64 -8.44 -3.88 -6.88
CA ARG A 64 -9.61 -4.08 -6.02
C ARG A 64 -10.09 -5.53 -6.01
N LYS A 65 -10.13 -6.23 -7.14
CA LYS A 65 -10.54 -7.65 -7.19
C LYS A 65 -9.53 -8.56 -6.50
N ASN A 66 -8.23 -8.33 -6.71
CA ASN A 66 -7.17 -9.17 -6.17
C ASN A 66 -7.01 -8.98 -4.67
N THR A 67 -7.14 -7.74 -4.17
CA THR A 67 -7.05 -7.42 -2.74
C THR A 67 -8.15 -8.11 -1.92
N VAL A 68 -9.26 -8.47 -2.56
CA VAL A 68 -10.41 -9.16 -1.95
C VAL A 68 -10.23 -10.68 -1.94
N LYS A 69 -9.31 -11.21 -2.75
CA LYS A 69 -9.04 -12.65 -2.86
C LYS A 69 -7.87 -13.13 -2.00
N ASP A 70 -7.31 -12.27 -1.13
CA ASP A 70 -6.08 -12.52 -0.35
C ASP A 70 -4.82 -12.84 -1.19
N ASP A 71 -4.89 -12.76 -2.51
CA ASP A 71 -3.75 -12.96 -3.43
C ASP A 71 -2.81 -11.74 -3.52
N VAL A 72 -3.15 -10.63 -2.85
CA VAL A 72 -2.28 -9.45 -2.83
C VAL A 72 -1.19 -9.65 -1.79
N VAL A 73 -0.08 -10.19 -2.30
CA VAL A 73 1.22 -10.27 -1.62
C VAL A 73 1.47 -8.95 -0.90
N ALA A 74 1.68 -9.05 0.41
CA ALA A 74 2.14 -7.95 1.26
C ALA A 74 3.24 -7.15 0.53
N PRO A 75 3.32 -5.82 0.73
CA PRO A 75 4.29 -4.96 0.05
C PRO A 75 5.66 -5.65 0.05
N THR A 76 6.06 -6.08 -1.15
CA THR A 76 7.15 -7.04 -1.33
C THR A 76 8.38 -6.56 -0.57
N ALA A 77 8.99 -7.45 0.20
CA ALA A 77 10.22 -7.17 0.94
C ALA A 77 11.28 -6.48 0.04
N PRO A 78 12.18 -5.66 0.62
CA PRO A 78 13.22 -5.00 -0.13
C PRO A 78 13.93 -5.98 -1.06
N LYS A 79 13.97 -5.67 -2.36
CA LYS A 79 14.79 -6.45 -3.28
C LYS A 79 16.26 -6.22 -2.90
N GLU A 80 17.08 -7.27 -2.86
CA GLU A 80 18.51 -7.20 -2.49
C GLU A 80 19.26 -6.10 -3.25
N LYS A 81 18.85 -5.85 -4.50
CA LYS A 81 19.37 -4.78 -5.37
C LYS A 81 19.31 -3.38 -4.75
N PHE A 82 18.33 -3.09 -3.88
CA PHE A 82 18.24 -1.80 -3.20
C PHE A 82 19.27 -1.67 -2.07
N ILE A 83 19.47 -2.73 -1.28
CA ILE A 83 20.45 -2.75 -0.18
C ILE A 83 21.85 -2.51 -0.74
N HIS A 84 22.19 -3.16 -1.84
CA HIS A 84 23.46 -2.93 -2.53
C HIS A 84 23.61 -1.51 -3.07
N ARG A 85 22.52 -0.84 -3.48
CA ARG A 85 22.57 0.56 -3.94
C ARG A 85 22.79 1.56 -2.81
N ILE A 86 22.24 1.31 -1.62
CA ILE A 86 22.52 2.12 -0.43
C ILE A 86 24.01 1.99 -0.08
N GLN A 87 24.50 0.75 0.00
CA GLN A 87 25.88 0.47 0.38
C GLN A 87 26.90 1.06 -0.61
N ASN A 88 26.55 1.12 -1.90
CA ASN A 88 27.40 1.67 -2.96
C ASN A 88 27.19 3.17 -3.22
N GLY A 89 26.42 3.88 -2.38
CA GLY A 89 26.24 5.34 -2.48
C GLY A 89 25.61 5.83 -3.80
N THR A 90 24.89 4.97 -4.52
CA THR A 90 24.36 5.27 -5.87
C THR A 90 22.90 5.76 -5.83
N ILE A 91 22.34 5.95 -4.63
CA ILE A 91 21.04 6.60 -4.47
C ILE A 91 21.31 8.11 -4.51
N LYS A 92 21.05 8.73 -5.67
CA LYS A 92 21.03 10.18 -5.82
C LYS A 92 19.73 10.75 -5.28
#